data_AF-A0A1B2Z9L8-F1
#
_entry.id   AF-A0A1B2Z9L8-F1
#
_cell.length_a   1.000
_cell.length_b   1.000
_cell.length_c   1.000
_cell.angle_alpha   90.00
_cell.angle_beta   90.00
_cell.angle_gamma   90.00
#
_symmetry.space_group_name_H-M   'P 1'
#
loop_
_entity.id
_entity.type
_entity.pdbx_description
1 polymer ?
#
loop_
_entity_poly.entity_id
_entity_poly.type
_entity_poly.pdbx_seq_one_letter_code
_entity_poly.pdbx_strand_id
1 'polypeptide(L)'
;MGRKAEFSINGLSVLAELKKVDRKKIYGWSTIEVFDQNGSKCKLAGLAEGQFVMPSGSTALVSLNSKGETVSKDTLIGVDSDGKKVEKVPSIYDQKVMLREASVDEYLAMAVKSVYQLQMDENKEALLADLNSGKIYYFVFNYRADYEGDDAFLISNGTDAFAITGMKSDLEFIGLEDNEQELVPEETEAVEDDMDFAMF
;
A
#
# COMPACT_ATOMS: atom_id res chain seq x y z
N MET A 1 -7.83 9.62 19.00
CA MET A 1 -6.35 9.50 19.02
C MET A 1 -6.01 8.27 18.22
N GLY A 2 -5.14 8.39 17.21
CA GLY A 2 -4.73 7.23 16.42
C GLY A 2 -3.75 6.35 17.18
N ARG A 3 -3.53 5.14 16.67
CA ARG A 3 -2.56 4.19 17.21
C ARG A 3 -1.16 4.75 16.95
N LYS A 4 -0.29 4.75 17.97
CA LYS A 4 1.08 5.25 17.86
C LYS A 4 2.06 4.08 17.75
N ALA A 5 3.04 4.22 16.88
CA ALA A 5 4.17 3.30 16.76
C ALA A 5 5.39 3.88 17.49
N GLU A 6 6.16 3.00 18.12
CA GLU A 6 7.39 3.37 18.82
C GLU A 6 8.60 3.07 17.93
N PHE A 7 9.29 4.11 17.48
CA PHE A 7 10.49 4.01 16.66
C PHE A 7 11.72 4.23 17.52
N SER A 8 12.72 3.35 17.40
CA SER A 8 13.96 3.45 18.13
C SER A 8 15.17 3.60 17.23
N ILE A 9 16.04 4.54 17.58
CA ILE A 9 17.31 4.74 16.92
C ILE A 9 18.39 5.11 17.93
N ASN A 10 19.52 4.38 17.93
CA ASN A 10 20.68 4.67 18.79
C ASN A 10 20.32 4.89 20.28
N GLY A 11 19.32 4.18 20.80
CA GLY A 11 18.83 4.30 22.17
C GLY A 11 17.78 5.39 22.41
N LEU A 12 17.56 6.30 21.45
CA LEU A 12 16.43 7.24 21.45
C LEU A 12 15.15 6.51 21.03
N SER A 13 14.03 6.92 21.61
CA SER A 13 12.70 6.41 21.26
C SER A 13 11.76 7.56 20.92
N VAL A 14 10.99 7.38 19.86
CA VAL A 14 10.05 8.36 19.32
C VAL A 14 8.71 7.68 19.10
N LEU A 15 7.65 8.21 19.73
CA LEU A 15 6.29 7.78 19.48
C LEU A 15 5.67 8.64 18.37
N ALA A 16 5.14 8.01 17.33
CA ALA A 16 4.50 8.71 16.24
C ALA A 16 3.18 8.06 15.81
N GLU A 17 2.18 8.88 15.52
CA GLU A 17 0.98 8.48 14.79
C GLU A 17 1.24 8.58 13.28
N LEU A 18 0.90 7.54 12.52
CA LEU A 18 1.09 7.51 11.06
C LEU A 18 -0.19 7.94 10.35
N LYS A 19 -0.17 9.16 9.80
CA LYS A 19 -1.30 9.71 9.06
C LYS A 19 -1.11 9.51 7.57
N LYS A 20 -1.92 8.63 6.95
CA LYS A 20 -1.84 8.36 5.52
C LYS A 20 -2.10 9.62 4.69
N VAL A 21 -1.17 9.88 3.78
CA VAL A 21 -1.26 10.94 2.78
C VAL A 21 -2.02 10.37 1.58
N ASP A 22 -3.25 10.83 1.39
CA ASP A 22 -4.11 10.38 0.29
C ASP A 22 -4.29 11.50 -0.74
N ARG A 23 -4.18 11.17 -2.03
CA ARG A 23 -4.43 12.12 -3.13
C ARG A 23 -5.79 12.80 -2.99
N LYS A 24 -6.83 12.05 -2.58
CA LYS A 24 -8.18 12.59 -2.33
C LYS A 24 -8.23 13.69 -1.28
N LYS A 25 -7.31 13.68 -0.30
CA LYS A 25 -7.21 14.72 0.74
C LYS A 25 -6.48 15.97 0.25
N ILE A 26 -5.56 15.81 -0.72
CA ILE A 26 -4.76 16.92 -1.27
C ILE A 26 -5.51 17.62 -2.40
N TYR A 27 -6.02 16.84 -3.36
CA TYR A 27 -6.61 17.35 -4.59
C TYR A 27 -8.15 17.34 -4.57
N GLY A 28 -8.76 16.84 -3.49
CA GLY A 28 -10.19 16.59 -3.44
C GLY A 28 -10.59 15.33 -4.21
N TRP A 29 -11.90 15.11 -4.30
CA TRP A 29 -12.51 14.04 -5.08
C TRP A 29 -13.89 14.49 -5.55
N SER A 30 -14.33 13.94 -6.68
CA SER A 30 -15.71 14.04 -7.16
C SER A 30 -16.34 12.64 -7.13
N THR A 31 -17.66 12.59 -7.13
CA THR A 31 -18.42 11.34 -7.28
C THR A 31 -19.69 11.62 -8.04
N ILE A 32 -20.06 10.69 -8.92
CA ILE A 32 -21.28 10.76 -9.68
C ILE A 32 -22.38 10.05 -8.88
N GLU A 33 -23.50 10.73 -8.70
CA GLU A 33 -24.71 10.14 -8.13
C GLU A 33 -25.78 10.06 -9.21
N VAL A 34 -26.34 8.87 -9.40
CA VAL A 34 -27.40 8.63 -10.38
C VAL A 34 -28.73 8.55 -9.64
N PHE A 35 -29.75 9.22 -10.16
CA PHE A 35 -31.09 9.26 -9.60
C PHE A 35 -32.10 8.71 -10.60
N ASP A 36 -33.14 8.05 -10.10
CA ASP A 36 -34.26 7.61 -10.92
C ASP A 36 -35.23 8.78 -11.21
N GLN A 37 -36.26 8.49 -12.02
CA GLN A 37 -37.32 9.45 -12.36
C GLN A 37 -38.12 10.01 -11.17
N ASN A 38 -38.04 9.36 -10.00
CA ASN A 38 -38.70 9.78 -8.76
C ASN A 38 -37.73 10.55 -7.83
N GLY A 39 -36.49 10.81 -8.28
CA GLY A 39 -35.46 11.47 -7.47
C GLY A 39 -34.82 10.55 -6.42
N SER A 40 -35.00 9.24 -6.50
CA SER A 40 -34.37 8.28 -5.59
C SER A 40 -32.99 7.87 -6.10
N LYS A 41 -32.01 7.80 -5.19
CA LYS A 41 -30.62 7.45 -5.54
C LYS A 41 -30.53 5.99 -6.00
N CYS A 42 -30.06 5.79 -7.23
CA CYS A 42 -29.79 4.47 -7.80
C CYS A 42 -28.59 3.80 -7.10
N LYS A 43 -28.60 2.47 -7.06
CA LYS A 43 -27.49 1.65 -6.56
C LYS A 43 -27.02 0.72 -7.68
N LEU A 44 -25.71 0.53 -7.76
CA LEU A 44 -25.13 -0.44 -8.70
C LEU A 44 -25.52 -1.87 -8.28
N ALA A 45 -25.90 -2.69 -9.25
CA ALA A 45 -26.17 -4.11 -9.09
C ALA A 45 -25.57 -4.88 -10.28
N GLY A 46 -25.11 -6.10 -10.05
CA GLY A 46 -24.71 -7.01 -11.11
C GLY A 46 -25.93 -7.65 -11.78
N LEU A 47 -25.74 -8.19 -12.98
CA LEU A 47 -26.74 -9.00 -13.67
C LEU A 47 -26.17 -10.39 -13.93
N ALA A 48 -26.80 -11.43 -13.39
CA ALA A 48 -26.45 -12.82 -13.64
C ALA A 48 -27.39 -13.41 -14.69
N GLU A 49 -26.81 -14.09 -15.69
CA GLU A 49 -27.55 -14.81 -16.74
C GLU A 49 -28.61 -13.96 -17.47
N GLY A 50 -28.43 -12.63 -17.51
CA GLY A 50 -29.35 -11.70 -18.18
C GLY A 50 -30.70 -11.49 -17.48
N GLN A 51 -30.98 -12.18 -16.37
CA GLN A 51 -32.30 -12.16 -15.72
C GLN A 51 -32.27 -11.96 -14.20
N PHE A 52 -31.15 -12.24 -13.54
CA PHE A 52 -31.02 -12.14 -12.10
C PHE A 52 -30.30 -10.85 -11.70
N VAL A 53 -31.03 -9.92 -11.09
CA VAL A 53 -30.43 -8.70 -10.51
C VAL A 53 -29.74 -9.07 -9.19
N MET A 54 -28.46 -8.76 -9.08
CA MET A 54 -27.60 -9.06 -7.93
C MET A 54 -27.16 -7.76 -7.24
N PRO A 55 -27.89 -7.31 -6.21
CA PRO A 55 -27.45 -6.19 -5.39
C PRO A 55 -26.08 -6.43 -4.74
N SER A 56 -25.45 -5.36 -4.25
CA SER A 56 -24.23 -5.47 -3.45
C SER A 56 -24.41 -6.48 -2.30
N GLY A 57 -23.46 -7.41 -2.18
CA GLY A 57 -23.48 -8.51 -1.21
C GLY A 57 -24.08 -9.83 -1.71
N SER A 58 -24.56 -9.91 -2.96
CA SER A 58 -25.12 -11.15 -3.53
C SER A 58 -24.07 -12.21 -3.88
N THR A 59 -22.79 -11.83 -3.97
CA THR A 59 -21.69 -12.74 -4.25
C THR A 59 -20.67 -12.70 -3.10
N ALA A 60 -20.06 -13.85 -2.83
CA ALA A 60 -18.98 -13.97 -1.86
C ALA A 60 -17.90 -14.89 -2.42
N LEU A 61 -16.64 -14.59 -2.08
CA LEU A 61 -15.49 -15.38 -2.48
C LEU A 61 -15.11 -16.29 -1.30
N VAL A 62 -15.10 -17.61 -1.53
CA VAL A 62 -14.80 -18.61 -0.51
C VAL A 62 -13.58 -19.43 -0.91
N SER A 63 -12.76 -19.80 0.07
CA SER A 63 -11.65 -20.73 -0.12
C SER A 63 -12.11 -22.14 0.20
N LEU A 64 -11.84 -23.09 -0.70
CA LEU A 64 -12.19 -24.50 -0.52
C LEU A 64 -10.93 -25.34 -0.35
N ASN A 65 -10.98 -26.36 0.49
CA ASN A 65 -9.93 -27.38 0.54
C ASN A 65 -10.10 -28.42 -0.59
N SER A 66 -9.19 -29.39 -0.67
CA SER A 66 -9.24 -30.47 -1.65
C SER A 66 -10.47 -31.39 -1.56
N LYS A 67 -11.25 -31.30 -0.47
CA LYS A 67 -12.51 -32.03 -0.26
C LYS A 67 -13.75 -31.18 -0.58
N GLY A 68 -13.58 -29.92 -0.98
CA GLY A 68 -14.68 -28.99 -1.26
C GLY A 68 -15.28 -28.33 -0.02
N GLU A 69 -14.66 -28.45 1.15
CA GLU A 69 -15.12 -27.81 2.39
C GLU A 69 -14.57 -26.38 2.49
N THR A 70 -15.37 -25.45 3.03
CA THR A 70 -14.95 -24.06 3.22
C THR A 70 -13.88 -23.93 4.31
N VAL A 71 -12.83 -23.18 4.01
CA VAL A 71 -11.71 -22.92 4.92
C VAL A 71 -11.70 -21.45 5.32
N SER A 72 -11.60 -21.18 6.63
CA SER A 72 -11.45 -19.81 7.13
C SER A 72 -10.03 -19.30 6.89
N LYS A 73 -9.90 -18.03 6.51
CA LYS A 73 -8.60 -17.36 6.36
C LYS A 73 -7.77 -17.37 7.65
N ASP A 74 -8.42 -17.37 8.82
CA ASP A 74 -7.72 -17.40 10.12
C ASP A 74 -6.99 -18.71 10.38
N THR A 75 -7.38 -19.79 9.69
CA THR A 75 -6.74 -21.11 9.81
C THR A 75 -5.57 -21.31 8.85
N LEU A 76 -5.33 -20.34 7.95
CA LEU A 76 -4.26 -20.44 6.96
C LEU A 76 -2.89 -20.17 7.60
N ILE A 77 -1.94 -21.05 7.28
CA ILE A 77 -0.53 -20.90 7.66
C ILE A 77 0.31 -20.50 6.43
N GLY A 78 1.32 -19.66 6.65
CA GLY A 78 2.33 -19.40 5.65
C GLY A 78 3.34 -20.55 5.62
N VAL A 79 3.77 -20.92 4.43
CA VAL A 79 4.87 -21.88 4.21
C VAL A 79 5.91 -21.27 3.27
N ASP A 80 7.18 -21.57 3.49
CA ASP A 80 8.27 -21.18 2.59
C ASP A 80 8.36 -22.11 1.37
N SER A 81 9.33 -21.85 0.50
CA SER A 81 9.63 -22.66 -0.69
C SER A 81 10.02 -24.11 -0.37
N ASP A 82 10.51 -24.38 0.84
CA ASP A 82 10.86 -25.72 1.34
C ASP A 82 9.67 -26.41 2.03
N GLY A 83 8.50 -25.76 2.09
CA GLY A 83 7.29 -26.25 2.75
C GLY A 83 7.30 -26.13 4.27
N LYS A 84 8.25 -25.40 4.86
CA LYS A 84 8.29 -25.16 6.31
C LYS A 84 7.41 -23.98 6.68
N LYS A 85 6.78 -24.07 7.86
CA LYS A 85 5.93 -23.01 8.39
C LYS A 85 6.75 -21.75 8.67
N VAL A 86 6.29 -20.61 8.16
CA VAL A 86 6.86 -19.29 8.46
C VAL A 86 6.05 -18.57 9.53
N GLU A 87 6.73 -17.77 10.34
CA GLU A 87 6.09 -16.89 11.32
C GLU A 87 5.70 -15.55 10.68
N LYS A 88 4.70 -14.90 11.26
CA LYS A 88 4.27 -13.58 10.79
C LYS A 88 5.26 -12.52 11.25
N VAL A 89 5.56 -11.59 10.36
CA VAL A 89 6.18 -10.32 10.69
C VAL A 89 5.16 -9.48 11.48
N PRO A 90 5.49 -9.08 12.72
CA PRO A 90 4.55 -8.39 13.61
C PRO A 90 4.20 -6.99 13.13
N SER A 91 3.14 -6.41 13.70
CA SER A 91 2.80 -5.03 13.42
C SER A 91 3.78 -4.05 14.08
N ILE A 92 4.02 -2.91 13.43
CA ILE A 92 4.74 -1.76 14.01
C ILE A 92 4.09 -1.19 15.28
N TYR A 93 2.85 -1.57 15.58
CA TYR A 93 2.12 -1.15 16.77
C TYR A 93 2.13 -2.18 17.91
N ASP A 94 2.62 -3.39 17.64
CA ASP A 94 2.66 -4.47 18.62
C ASP A 94 4.06 -4.59 19.26
N GLN A 95 5.07 -3.96 18.67
CA GLN A 95 6.44 -3.95 19.17
C GLN A 95 7.19 -2.66 18.81
N LYS A 96 8.32 -2.44 19.50
CA LYS A 96 9.26 -1.36 19.19
C LYS A 96 9.91 -1.60 17.81
N VAL A 97 9.86 -0.61 16.95
CA VAL A 97 10.45 -0.63 15.60
C VAL A 97 11.89 -0.14 15.67
N MET A 98 12.84 -1.02 15.32
CA MET A 98 14.25 -0.65 15.25
C MET A 98 14.57 -0.03 13.89
N LEU A 99 15.05 1.21 13.90
CA LEU A 99 15.47 1.92 12.70
C LEU A 99 16.93 1.58 12.38
N ARG A 100 17.20 1.28 11.10
CA ARG A 100 18.56 1.11 10.56
C ARG A 100 18.85 2.24 9.59
N GLU A 101 20.05 2.81 9.61
CA GLU A 101 20.46 3.76 8.57
C GLU A 101 20.55 3.06 7.20
N ALA A 102 20.01 3.71 6.18
CA ALA A 102 19.96 3.22 4.80
C ALA A 102 20.49 4.25 3.82
N SER A 103 20.93 3.78 2.66
CA SER A 103 21.40 4.66 1.59
C SER A 103 20.24 5.23 0.76
N VAL A 104 20.55 6.27 -0.01
CA VAL A 104 19.62 6.82 -1.00
C VAL A 104 19.28 5.79 -2.09
N ASP A 105 20.25 4.99 -2.51
CA ASP A 105 20.04 3.94 -3.53
C ASP A 105 19.03 2.88 -3.06
N GLU A 106 19.12 2.46 -1.79
CA GLU A 106 18.14 1.53 -1.21
C GLU A 106 16.72 2.10 -1.25
N TYR A 107 16.57 3.40 -1.01
CA TYR A 107 15.29 4.08 -1.04
C TYR A 107 14.75 4.23 -2.48
N LEU A 108 15.62 4.57 -3.43
CA LEU A 108 15.25 4.74 -4.84
C LEU A 108 14.92 3.42 -5.55
N ALA A 109 15.41 2.29 -5.04
CA ALA A 109 15.09 0.95 -5.53
C ALA A 109 13.70 0.44 -5.08
N MET A 110 12.88 1.25 -4.41
CA MET A 110 11.59 0.84 -3.85
C MET A 110 10.41 1.20 -4.75
N ALA A 111 9.55 0.20 -5.00
CA ALA A 111 8.21 0.42 -5.56
C ALA A 111 7.25 0.96 -4.47
N VAL A 112 6.98 2.25 -4.51
CA VAL A 112 6.17 2.95 -3.50
C VAL A 112 4.70 2.51 -3.53
N LYS A 113 4.19 2.05 -2.39
CA LYS A 113 2.79 1.63 -2.20
C LYS A 113 1.97 2.66 -1.45
N SER A 114 2.54 3.31 -0.44
CA SER A 114 1.85 4.29 0.40
C SER A 114 2.82 5.23 1.12
N VAL A 115 2.33 6.43 1.43
CA VAL A 115 3.09 7.46 2.15
C VAL A 115 2.29 7.89 3.39
N TYR A 116 2.99 8.01 4.52
CA TYR A 116 2.42 8.43 5.80
C TYR A 116 3.22 9.61 6.34
N GLN A 117 2.54 10.65 6.82
CA GLN A 117 3.15 11.71 7.61
C GLN A 117 3.19 11.26 9.08
N LEU A 118 4.36 11.40 9.72
CA LEU A 118 4.52 11.08 11.14
C LEU A 118 4.12 12.28 11.99
N GLN A 119 3.13 12.09 12.85
CA GLN A 119 2.76 13.03 13.90
C GLN A 119 3.42 12.60 15.20
N MET A 120 4.47 13.31 15.59
CA MET A 120 5.30 13.02 16.76
C MET A 120 5.01 14.04 17.87
N ASP A 121 4.82 13.56 19.10
CA ASP A 121 4.58 14.43 20.26
C ASP A 121 5.88 14.76 21.01
N GLU A 122 6.82 13.82 21.10
CA GLU A 122 8.06 13.91 21.87
C GLU A 122 9.27 13.51 21.02
N ASN A 123 10.45 14.05 21.33
CA ASN A 123 11.74 13.75 20.65
C ASN A 123 11.74 13.98 19.12
N LYS A 124 10.79 14.76 18.59
CA LYS A 124 10.66 15.11 17.17
C LYS A 124 11.94 15.78 16.64
N GLU A 125 12.54 16.66 17.43
CA GLU A 125 13.69 17.49 17.01
C GLU A 125 14.93 16.67 16.72
N ALA A 126 15.23 15.65 17.54
CA ALA A 126 16.39 14.79 17.36
C ALA A 126 16.27 13.97 16.07
N LEU A 127 15.11 13.33 15.85
CA LEU A 127 14.86 12.55 14.63
C LEU A 127 14.84 13.46 13.39
N LEU A 128 14.20 14.62 13.46
CA LEU A 128 14.18 15.56 12.34
C LEU A 128 15.57 16.13 12.04
N ALA A 129 16.40 16.40 13.05
CA ALA A 129 17.76 16.88 12.82
C ALA A 129 18.58 15.84 12.03
N ASP A 130 18.49 14.57 12.40
CA ASP A 130 19.14 13.48 11.69
C ASP A 130 18.62 13.35 10.24
N LEU A 131 17.29 13.32 10.05
CA LEU A 131 16.69 13.24 8.72
C LEU A 131 17.03 14.47 7.85
N ASN A 132 17.04 15.67 8.43
CA ASN A 132 17.38 16.91 7.74
C ASN A 132 18.88 17.01 7.39
N SER A 133 19.74 16.26 8.09
CA SER A 133 21.15 16.12 7.71
C SER A 133 21.37 15.22 6.48
N GLY A 134 20.30 14.60 5.96
CA GLY A 134 20.32 13.73 4.79
C GLY A 134 20.36 12.23 5.13
N LYS A 135 20.24 11.86 6.41
CA LYS A 135 20.13 10.45 6.80
C LYS A 135 18.76 9.91 6.42
N ILE A 136 18.73 8.64 6.00
CA ILE A 136 17.51 7.89 5.71
C ILE A 136 17.47 6.69 6.64
N TYR A 137 16.30 6.40 7.21
CA TYR A 137 16.14 5.25 8.09
C TYR A 137 15.19 4.22 7.51
N TYR A 138 15.64 2.98 7.46
CA TYR A 138 14.89 1.82 7.04
C TYR A 138 14.26 1.09 8.23
N PHE A 139 13.08 0.54 8.01
CA PHE A 139 12.42 -0.42 8.89
C PHE A 139 11.42 -1.29 8.11
N VAL A 140 10.95 -2.36 8.73
CA VAL A 140 9.89 -3.22 8.17
C VAL A 140 8.54 -2.72 8.68
N PHE A 141 7.62 -2.50 7.76
CA PHE A 141 6.29 -1.97 8.03
C PHE A 141 5.21 -3.04 7.87
N ASN A 142 4.42 -3.22 8.92
CA ASN A 142 3.17 -3.97 8.87
C ASN A 142 2.10 -3.29 9.72
N TYR A 143 0.97 -2.93 9.11
CA TYR A 143 -0.17 -2.36 9.85
C TYR A 143 -0.87 -3.42 10.72
N ARG A 144 -0.92 -4.66 10.23
CA ARG A 144 -1.31 -5.87 10.96
C ARG A 144 -0.23 -6.92 10.72
N ALA A 145 -0.07 -7.85 11.66
CA ALA A 145 0.87 -8.93 11.48
C ALA A 145 0.51 -9.76 10.22
N ASP A 146 1.50 -9.95 9.35
CA ASP A 146 1.36 -10.64 8.07
C ASP A 146 2.61 -11.50 7.79
N TYR A 147 2.54 -12.41 6.82
CA TYR A 147 3.67 -13.28 6.47
C TYR A 147 4.75 -12.57 5.66
N GLU A 148 4.42 -11.43 5.07
CA GLU A 148 5.33 -10.54 4.36
C GLU A 148 5.32 -9.17 5.06
N GLY A 149 6.47 -8.52 5.13
CA GLY A 149 6.58 -7.16 5.67
C GLY A 149 6.91 -6.21 4.55
N ASP A 150 6.14 -5.12 4.42
CA ASP A 150 6.49 -4.06 3.46
C ASP A 150 7.81 -3.41 3.91
N ASP A 151 8.67 -3.06 2.95
CA ASP A 151 9.82 -2.20 3.20
C ASP A 151 9.36 -0.77 3.49
N ALA A 152 10.03 -0.10 4.42
CA ALA A 152 9.71 1.28 4.72
C ALA A 152 10.94 2.15 5.00
N PHE A 153 10.86 3.40 4.57
CA PHE A 153 11.90 4.40 4.78
C PHE A 153 11.33 5.67 5.42
N LEU A 154 12.05 6.23 6.38
CA LEU A 154 11.81 7.54 6.94
C LEU A 154 12.65 8.58 6.21
N ILE A 155 11.98 9.63 5.74
CA ILE A 155 12.59 10.82 5.13
C ILE A 155 11.98 12.09 5.72
N SER A 156 12.60 13.24 5.47
CA SER A 156 12.09 14.55 5.89
C SER A 156 12.02 15.52 4.71
N ASN A 157 11.06 16.45 4.78
CA ASN A 157 11.00 17.61 3.88
C ASN A 157 11.57 18.89 4.50
N GLY A 158 12.24 18.79 5.66
CA GLY A 158 12.73 19.91 6.46
C GLY A 158 11.88 20.17 7.72
N THR A 159 10.56 20.07 7.60
CA THR A 159 9.62 20.43 8.68
C THR A 159 8.95 19.21 9.32
N ASP A 160 8.64 18.21 8.49
CA ASP A 160 7.91 17.00 8.86
C ASP A 160 8.61 15.75 8.34
N ALA A 161 8.44 14.66 9.08
CA ALA A 161 8.93 13.34 8.70
C ALA A 161 7.83 12.52 8.01
N PHE A 162 8.23 11.69 7.05
CA PHE A 162 7.36 10.82 6.28
C PHE A 162 7.90 9.41 6.29
N ALA A 163 7.01 8.43 6.47
CA ALA A 163 7.27 7.03 6.18
C ALA A 163 6.76 6.69 4.78
N ILE A 164 7.65 6.21 3.94
CA ILE A 164 7.33 5.71 2.61
C ILE A 164 7.43 4.20 2.66
N THR A 165 6.31 3.55 2.37
CA THR A 165 6.15 2.09 2.46
C THR A 165 5.99 1.51 1.05
N GLY A 166 6.54 0.33 0.82
CA GLY A 166 6.56 -0.31 -0.48
C GLY A 166 7.28 -1.64 -0.43
N MET A 167 7.77 -2.07 -1.59
CA MET A 167 8.62 -3.25 -1.73
C MET A 167 9.91 -2.82 -2.40
N LYS A 168 11.07 -3.20 -1.85
CA LYS A 168 12.32 -3.04 -2.58
C LYS A 168 12.33 -3.99 -3.78
N SER A 169 12.81 -3.48 -4.89
CA SER A 169 12.96 -4.23 -6.12
C SER A 169 14.44 -4.28 -6.49
N ASP A 170 14.88 -5.43 -6.96
CA ASP A 170 16.18 -5.53 -7.61
C ASP A 170 16.04 -4.95 -9.03
N LEU A 171 16.68 -3.81 -9.24
CA LEU A 171 16.69 -3.15 -10.53
C LEU A 171 17.86 -3.68 -11.35
N GLU A 172 17.55 -4.45 -12.40
CA GLU A 172 18.55 -4.88 -13.38
C GLU A 172 18.62 -3.87 -14.53
N PHE A 173 19.84 -3.48 -14.90
CA PHE A 173 20.05 -2.67 -16.10
C PHE A 173 19.96 -3.58 -17.33
N ILE A 174 18.83 -3.54 -18.00
CA ILE A 174 18.63 -4.18 -19.29
C ILE A 174 19.23 -3.22 -20.33
N GLY A 175 20.39 -3.59 -20.89
CA GLY A 175 21.11 -2.74 -21.84
C GLY A 175 20.33 -2.52 -23.15
N LEU A 176 20.83 -1.64 -24.02
CA LEU A 176 20.24 -1.33 -25.34
C LEU A 176 20.03 -2.54 -26.27
N GLU A 177 20.69 -3.67 -25.99
CA GLU A 177 20.62 -4.88 -26.82
C GLU A 177 19.38 -5.72 -26.51
N ASP A 178 18.86 -5.67 -25.28
CA ASP A 178 17.58 -6.26 -24.88
C ASP A 178 16.51 -5.15 -24.91
N ASN A 179 16.20 -4.66 -26.12
CA ASN A 179 14.91 -4.02 -26.30
C ASN A 179 13.86 -5.13 -26.16
N GLU A 180 13.20 -5.21 -25.01
CA GLU A 180 11.88 -5.82 -24.96
C GLU A 180 11.11 -5.24 -26.14
N GLN A 181 10.68 -6.10 -27.07
CA GLN A 181 9.83 -5.65 -28.15
C GLN A 181 8.65 -4.97 -27.48
N GLU A 182 8.55 -3.66 -27.64
CA GLU A 182 7.35 -2.91 -27.32
C GLU A 182 6.23 -3.69 -28.00
N LEU A 183 5.36 -4.31 -27.20
CA LEU A 183 4.15 -4.94 -27.69
C LEU A 183 3.27 -3.78 -28.13
N VAL A 184 3.62 -3.15 -29.25
CA VAL A 184 2.77 -2.22 -29.97
C VAL A 184 1.56 -3.09 -30.33
N PRO A 185 0.40 -2.91 -29.67
CA PRO A 185 -0.80 -3.50 -30.22
C PRO A 185 -0.88 -2.92 -31.64
N GLU A 186 -1.08 -3.76 -32.66
CA GLU A 186 -1.36 -3.25 -34.01
C GLU A 186 -2.34 -2.08 -33.87
N GLU A 187 -1.98 -0.92 -34.41
CA GLU A 187 -2.89 0.21 -34.51
C GLU A 187 -4.08 -0.24 -35.36
N THR A 188 -5.07 -0.88 -34.73
CA THR A 188 -6.44 -0.74 -35.19
C THR A 188 -6.71 0.73 -35.04
N GLU A 189 -6.84 1.45 -36.17
CA GLU A 189 -7.29 2.84 -36.21
C GLU A 189 -8.39 3.02 -35.17
N ALA A 190 -8.01 3.61 -34.03
CA ALA A 190 -8.96 3.99 -33.02
C ALA A 190 -9.76 5.10 -33.68
N VAL A 191 -11.02 4.81 -34.01
CA VAL A 191 -12.03 5.84 -34.24
C VAL A 191 -11.87 6.82 -33.08
N GLU A 192 -11.63 8.10 -33.40
CA GLU A 192 -11.61 9.19 -32.43
C GLU A 192 -12.97 9.26 -31.73
N ASP A 193 -13.17 8.39 -30.74
CA ASP A 193 -14.17 8.60 -29.70
C ASP A 193 -13.55 9.61 -28.75
N ASP A 194 -14.12 10.81 -28.80
CA ASP A 194 -13.91 11.93 -27.89
C ASP A 194 -13.37 11.46 -26.53
N MET A 195 -12.13 11.84 -26.21
CA MET A 195 -11.50 11.56 -24.92
C MET A 195 -12.30 12.18 -23.78
N ASP A 196 -13.30 11.46 -23.32
CA ASP A 196 -14.07 11.79 -22.13
C ASP A 196 -13.30 11.28 -20.91
N PHE A 197 -12.55 12.18 -20.28
CA PHE A 197 -11.77 11.94 -19.05
C PHE A 197 -12.65 11.61 -17.82
N ALA A 198 -13.91 11.24 -18.02
CA ALA A 198 -14.91 10.94 -17.00
C ALA A 198 -15.08 9.43 -16.71
N MET A 199 -14.24 8.54 -17.25
CA MET A 199 -14.25 7.14 -16.82
C MET A 199 -13.41 6.93 -15.54
N PHE A 200 -14.01 7.26 -14.40
CA PHE A 200 -13.67 6.70 -13.08
C PHE A 200 -14.93 6.26 -12.35
#